data_AF-A0A3N2KPJ2-F1
#
_entry.id   AF-A0A3N2KPJ2-F1
#
_cell.length_a   1.000
_cell.length_b   1.000
_cell.length_c   1.000
_cell.angle_alpha   90.00
_cell.angle_beta   90.00
_cell.angle_gamma   90.00
#
_symmetry.space_group_name_H-M   'P 1'
#
loop_
_entity.id
_entity.type
_entity.pdbx_description
1 polymer ?
#
loop_
_entity_poly.entity_id
_entity_poly.type
_entity_poly.pdbx_seq_one_letter_code
_entity_poly.pdbx_strand_id
1 'polypeptide(L)'
;MKLTDKRYLKFEAMMLLCGVSVFCLLCGRLIYCNVEIDSGSGAIFILLFPFLLFYFSICGIPTWLLYKGNSWLKLAGYLYLFSALLLIIPLLTFVFDWNPVTANMRPDDIPVDEGKYITDNELIIMICVGWAMLLIIPVVFTSYLSKRCLMKEKQGHKWIIDSASRAIQGNLQSNVRAIAIGYRYNRLTLKCYLDSLPSEQDKEMLSDIAGEIISDFPPDKIPRTTEICEFSNVPISELDKLDSFIYIRTNER
;
A
#
# COMPACT_ATOMS: atom_id res chain seq x y z
N MET A 1 -9.69 6.98 10.10
CA MET A 1 -9.15 6.89 8.72
C MET A 1 -10.36 6.68 7.81
N LYS A 2 -10.66 7.57 6.85
CA LYS A 2 -11.82 7.38 5.94
C LYS A 2 -11.49 6.27 4.93
N LEU A 3 -12.43 5.35 4.71
CA LEU A 3 -12.29 4.22 3.75
C LEU A 3 -12.19 4.67 2.29
N THR A 4 -12.54 5.92 1.97
CA THR A 4 -12.46 6.53 0.62
C THR A 4 -11.17 7.30 0.36
N ASP A 5 -10.13 7.13 1.18
CA ASP A 5 -8.82 7.74 0.93
C ASP A 5 -8.16 7.09 -0.32
N LYS A 6 -7.55 7.90 -1.19
CA LYS A 6 -6.77 7.45 -2.36
C LYS A 6 -5.72 6.41 -1.99
N ARG A 7 -5.21 6.46 -0.74
CA ARG A 7 -4.27 5.46 -0.20
C ARG A 7 -4.92 4.09 0.02
N TYR A 8 -6.17 4.05 0.47
CA TYR A 8 -6.91 2.80 0.65
C TYR A 8 -7.18 2.14 -0.70
N LEU A 9 -7.59 2.90 -1.72
CA LEU A 9 -7.83 2.36 -3.06
C LEU A 9 -6.57 1.69 -3.66
N LYS A 10 -5.39 2.30 -3.45
CA LYS A 10 -4.12 1.69 -3.85
C LYS A 10 -3.83 0.40 -3.08
N PHE A 11 -4.16 0.37 -1.79
CA PHE A 11 -3.99 -0.81 -0.97
C PHE A 11 -4.95 -1.94 -1.38
N GLU A 12 -6.21 -1.61 -1.65
CA GLU A 12 -7.22 -2.55 -2.15
C GLU A 12 -6.80 -3.18 -3.49
N ALA A 13 -6.21 -2.39 -4.40
CA ALA A 13 -5.62 -2.92 -5.63
C ALA A 13 -4.48 -3.93 -5.35
N MET A 14 -3.67 -3.71 -4.31
CA MET A 14 -2.64 -4.69 -3.90
C MET A 14 -3.26 -5.96 -3.30
N MET A 15 -4.42 -5.84 -2.66
CA MET A 15 -5.16 -7.00 -2.15
C MET A 15 -5.72 -7.86 -3.27
N LEU A 16 -6.30 -7.24 -4.29
CA LEU A 16 -6.73 -7.94 -5.51
C LEU A 16 -5.54 -8.61 -6.20
N LEU A 17 -4.39 -7.93 -6.29
CA LEU A 17 -3.15 -8.50 -6.81
C LEU A 17 -2.71 -9.75 -6.01
N CYS A 18 -2.94 -9.77 -4.70
CA CYS A 18 -2.66 -10.94 -3.86
C CYS A 18 -3.56 -12.12 -4.25
N GLY A 19 -4.86 -11.89 -4.48
CA GLY A 19 -5.79 -12.91 -4.99
C GLY A 19 -5.41 -13.44 -6.36
N VAL A 20 -5.04 -12.55 -7.29
CA VAL A 20 -4.52 -12.94 -8.61
C VAL A 20 -3.26 -13.80 -8.47
N SER A 21 -2.33 -13.40 -7.61
CA SER A 21 -1.08 -14.13 -7.39
C SER A 21 -1.31 -15.54 -6.85
N VAL A 22 -2.23 -15.71 -5.90
CA VAL A 22 -2.64 -17.04 -5.39
C VAL A 22 -3.25 -17.87 -6.51
N PHE A 23 -4.17 -17.30 -7.30
CA PHE A 23 -4.77 -18.00 -8.42
C PHE A 23 -3.72 -18.46 -9.45
N CYS A 24 -2.77 -17.59 -9.80
CA CYS A 24 -1.67 -17.95 -10.70
C CYS A 24 -0.79 -19.08 -10.14
N LEU A 25 -0.51 -19.10 -8.83
CA LEU A 25 0.22 -20.20 -8.20
C LEU A 25 -0.56 -21.52 -8.27
N LEU A 26 -1.89 -21.48 -8.09
CA LEU A 26 -2.75 -22.65 -8.25
C LEU A 26 -2.75 -23.15 -9.70
N CYS A 27 -2.92 -22.25 -10.69
CA CYS A 27 -2.82 -22.60 -12.11
C CYS A 27 -1.46 -23.25 -12.43
N GLY A 28 -0.36 -22.65 -11.99
CA GLY A 28 0.98 -23.17 -12.22
C GLY A 28 1.18 -24.55 -11.60
N ARG A 29 0.61 -24.80 -10.42
CA ARG A 29 0.67 -26.11 -9.77
C ARG A 29 -0.13 -27.17 -10.53
N LEU A 30 -1.33 -26.84 -11.02
CA LEU A 30 -2.14 -27.76 -11.82
C LEU A 30 -1.43 -28.15 -13.13
N ILE A 31 -0.82 -27.18 -13.81
CA ILE A 31 -0.03 -27.41 -15.03
C ILE A 31 1.17 -28.31 -14.72
N TYR A 32 1.92 -28.02 -13.66
CA TYR A 32 3.08 -28.82 -13.26
C TYR A 32 2.72 -30.28 -12.94
N CYS A 33 1.55 -30.51 -12.34
CA CYS A 33 1.07 -31.84 -11.99
C CYS A 33 0.35 -32.58 -13.14
N ASN A 34 0.27 -32.00 -14.36
CA ASN A 34 -0.44 -32.57 -15.51
C ASN A 34 -1.88 -33.03 -15.18
N VAL A 35 -2.60 -32.24 -14.38
CA VAL A 35 -3.98 -32.57 -13.99
C VAL A 35 -4.92 -32.32 -15.17
N GLU A 36 -5.63 -33.35 -15.63
CA GLU A 36 -6.70 -33.20 -16.63
C GLU A 36 -7.89 -32.47 -16.02
N ILE A 37 -8.34 -31.40 -16.68
CA ILE A 37 -9.47 -30.58 -16.23
C ILE A 37 -10.68 -30.94 -17.07
N ASP A 38 -11.57 -31.76 -16.52
CA ASP A 38 -12.88 -32.03 -17.09
C ASP A 38 -13.75 -30.76 -17.09
N SER A 39 -14.73 -30.69 -17.99
CA SER A 39 -15.60 -29.51 -18.16
C SER A 39 -16.27 -29.02 -16.86
N GLY A 40 -16.67 -29.94 -15.98
CA GLY A 40 -17.22 -29.62 -14.66
C GLY A 40 -16.18 -29.03 -13.69
N SER A 41 -14.99 -29.63 -13.64
CA SER A 41 -13.89 -29.13 -12.80
C SER A 41 -13.36 -27.77 -13.27
N GLY A 42 -13.38 -27.53 -14.59
CA GLY A 42 -13.01 -26.24 -15.19
C GLY A 42 -13.96 -25.12 -14.80
N ALA A 43 -15.27 -25.39 -14.71
CA ALA A 43 -16.25 -24.40 -14.26
C ALA A 43 -16.02 -23.99 -12.80
N ILE A 44 -15.75 -24.95 -11.91
CA ILE A 44 -15.41 -24.69 -10.50
C ILE A 44 -14.12 -23.84 -10.42
N PHE A 45 -13.13 -24.16 -11.25
CA PHE A 45 -11.88 -23.42 -11.29
C PHE A 45 -12.03 -21.97 -11.75
N ILE A 46 -12.90 -21.72 -12.74
CA ILE A 46 -13.22 -20.35 -13.20
C ILE A 46 -13.93 -19.57 -12.09
N LEU A 47 -14.85 -20.20 -11.36
CA LEU A 47 -15.56 -19.57 -10.23
C LEU A 47 -14.64 -19.29 -9.02
N LEU A 48 -13.55 -20.05 -8.88
CA LEU A 48 -12.57 -19.83 -7.83
C LEU A 48 -11.88 -18.46 -7.96
N PHE A 49 -11.66 -17.97 -9.18
CA PHE A 49 -11.00 -16.69 -9.42
C PHE A 49 -11.71 -15.48 -8.76
N PRO A 50 -13.00 -15.18 -9.07
CA PRO A 50 -13.70 -14.07 -8.42
C PRO A 50 -13.86 -14.29 -6.92
N PHE A 51 -13.99 -15.55 -6.47
CA PHE A 51 -14.08 -15.86 -5.04
C PHE A 51 -12.78 -15.50 -4.30
N LEU A 52 -11.61 -15.83 -4.86
CA LEU A 52 -10.32 -15.45 -4.30
C LEU A 52 -10.14 -13.93 -4.23
N LEU A 53 -10.55 -13.19 -5.27
CA LEU A 53 -10.48 -11.74 -5.25
C LEU A 53 -11.34 -11.16 -4.12
N PHE A 54 -12.58 -11.60 -4.00
CA PHE A 54 -13.49 -11.17 -2.95
C PHE A 54 -12.97 -11.50 -1.55
N TYR A 55 -12.44 -12.72 -1.38
CA TYR A 55 -11.82 -13.17 -0.15
C TYR A 55 -10.68 -12.25 0.30
N PHE A 56 -9.77 -11.88 -0.60
CA PHE A 56 -8.66 -10.99 -0.26
C PHE A 56 -9.08 -9.54 -0.03
N SER A 57 -10.14 -9.07 -0.69
CA SER A 57 -10.75 -7.77 -0.38
C SER A 57 -11.29 -7.72 1.05
N ILE A 58 -11.98 -8.79 1.51
CA ILE A 58 -12.45 -8.87 2.90
C ILE A 58 -11.28 -8.91 3.88
N CYS A 59 -10.25 -9.71 3.61
CA CYS A 59 -9.05 -9.79 4.45
C CYS A 59 -8.30 -8.44 4.53
N GLY A 60 -8.37 -7.64 3.46
CA GLY A 60 -7.74 -6.33 3.38
C GLY A 60 -8.30 -5.32 4.38
N ILE A 61 -9.60 -5.35 4.66
CA ILE A 61 -10.27 -4.38 5.54
C ILE A 61 -9.65 -4.35 6.96
N PRO A 62 -9.64 -5.46 7.73
CA PRO A 62 -9.06 -5.47 9.07
C PRO A 62 -7.53 -5.27 9.02
N THR A 63 -6.87 -5.77 7.98
CA THR A 63 -5.42 -5.56 7.76
C THR A 63 -5.09 -4.08 7.67
N TRP A 64 -5.86 -3.31 6.89
CA TRP A 64 -5.67 -1.86 6.74
C TRP A 64 -5.93 -1.11 8.04
N LEU A 65 -6.98 -1.47 8.77
CA LEU A 65 -7.33 -0.83 10.04
C LEU A 65 -6.22 -1.00 11.10
N LEU A 66 -5.54 -2.15 11.12
CA LEU A 66 -4.42 -2.40 12.03
C LEU A 66 -3.08 -1.86 11.50
N TYR A 67 -2.93 -1.71 10.20
CA TYR A 67 -1.68 -1.29 9.59
C TYR A 67 -1.42 0.21 9.74
N LYS A 68 -0.57 0.57 10.70
CA LYS A 68 -0.15 1.97 10.95
C LYS A 68 0.99 2.47 10.03
N GLY A 69 1.29 1.81 8.92
CA GLY A 69 2.25 2.32 7.91
C GLY A 69 3.74 2.19 8.25
N ASN A 70 4.11 1.51 9.34
CA ASN A 70 5.50 1.53 9.84
C ASN A 70 6.41 0.44 9.24
N SER A 71 5.89 -0.77 8.97
CA SER A 71 6.72 -1.89 8.49
C SER A 71 5.94 -2.83 7.56
N TRP A 72 6.56 -3.20 6.43
CA TRP A 72 6.00 -4.16 5.48
C TRP A 72 5.91 -5.57 6.08
N LEU A 73 6.83 -5.95 6.99
CA LEU A 73 6.73 -7.25 7.66
C LEU A 73 5.50 -7.31 8.58
N LYS A 74 5.15 -6.20 9.24
CA LYS A 74 3.92 -6.12 10.03
C LYS A 74 2.69 -6.23 9.14
N LEU A 75 2.70 -5.57 7.98
CA LEU A 75 1.61 -5.68 7.01
C LEU A 75 1.44 -7.13 6.51
N ALA A 76 2.54 -7.80 6.17
CA ALA A 76 2.52 -9.20 5.76
C ALA A 76 1.97 -10.09 6.86
N GLY A 77 2.40 -9.88 8.11
CA GLY A 77 1.92 -10.63 9.27
C GLY A 77 0.42 -10.47 9.51
N TYR A 78 -0.10 -9.24 9.49
CA TYR A 78 -1.55 -9.02 9.64
C TYR A 78 -2.35 -9.63 8.50
N LEU A 79 -1.88 -9.45 7.26
CA LEU A 79 -2.57 -10.02 6.10
C LEU A 79 -2.61 -11.54 6.17
N TYR A 80 -1.46 -12.18 6.45
CA TYR A 80 -1.38 -13.62 6.61
C TYR A 80 -2.31 -14.13 7.71
N LEU A 81 -2.33 -13.46 8.86
CA LEU A 81 -3.18 -13.83 10.00
C LEU A 81 -4.66 -13.77 9.62
N PHE A 82 -5.14 -12.66 9.05
CA PHE A 82 -6.56 -12.53 8.71
C PHE A 82 -6.96 -13.48 7.59
N SER A 83 -6.12 -13.67 6.58
CA SER A 83 -6.37 -14.68 5.54
C SER A 83 -6.44 -16.09 6.16
N ALA A 84 -5.44 -16.52 6.92
CA ALA A 84 -5.45 -17.84 7.53
C ALA A 84 -6.68 -18.06 8.43
N LEU A 85 -7.00 -17.10 9.32
CA LEU A 85 -8.14 -17.21 10.24
C LEU A 85 -9.48 -17.29 9.52
N LEU A 86 -9.67 -16.49 8.45
CA LEU A 86 -10.94 -16.43 7.73
C LEU A 86 -11.27 -17.75 7.00
N LEU A 87 -10.26 -18.58 6.71
CA LEU A 87 -10.45 -19.92 6.15
C LEU A 87 -10.48 -21.01 7.22
N ILE A 88 -9.55 -20.98 8.19
CA ILE A 88 -9.41 -22.03 9.19
C ILE A 88 -10.61 -22.06 10.15
N ILE A 89 -11.10 -20.90 10.61
CA ILE A 89 -12.20 -20.86 11.59
C ILE A 89 -13.49 -21.50 11.04
N PRO A 90 -13.97 -21.17 9.82
CA PRO A 90 -15.15 -21.82 9.26
C PRO A 90 -14.95 -23.32 9.04
N LEU A 91 -13.79 -23.75 8.54
CA LEU A 91 -13.52 -25.18 8.31
C LEU A 91 -13.55 -25.96 9.64
N LEU A 92 -12.90 -25.45 10.67
CA LEU A 92 -12.90 -26.09 11.99
C LEU A 92 -14.25 -26.03 12.70
N THR A 93 -15.07 -25.00 12.44
CA THR A 93 -16.39 -24.87 13.09
C THR A 93 -17.45 -25.72 12.42
N PHE A 94 -17.49 -25.75 11.08
CA PHE A 94 -18.62 -26.32 10.33
C PHE A 94 -18.34 -27.68 9.70
N VAL A 95 -17.08 -27.99 9.38
CA VAL A 95 -16.74 -29.17 8.57
C VAL A 95 -15.96 -30.19 9.40
N PHE A 96 -15.13 -29.73 10.33
CA PHE A 96 -14.31 -30.61 11.15
C PHE A 96 -15.16 -31.36 12.18
N ASP A 97 -15.07 -32.68 12.17
CA ASP A 97 -15.76 -33.53 13.14
C ASP A 97 -14.96 -33.56 14.45
N TRP A 98 -15.52 -32.91 15.48
CA TRP A 98 -14.95 -32.87 16.82
C TRP A 98 -15.28 -34.11 17.66
N ASN A 99 -16.16 -35.00 17.19
CA ASN A 99 -16.50 -36.21 17.91
C ASN A 99 -15.43 -37.28 17.66
N PRO A 100 -14.63 -37.67 18.66
CA PRO A 100 -13.51 -38.60 18.47
C PRO A 100 -13.95 -40.00 18.05
N VAL A 101 -15.23 -40.35 18.26
CA VAL A 101 -15.79 -41.65 17.89
C VAL A 101 -16.00 -41.73 16.37
N THR A 102 -16.48 -40.65 15.74
CA THR A 102 -16.82 -40.60 14.32
C THR A 102 -15.71 -40.03 13.45
N ALA A 103 -14.86 -39.15 14.01
CA ALA A 103 -13.78 -38.45 13.32
C ALA A 103 -12.79 -39.33 12.54
N ASN A 104 -12.59 -40.58 12.98
CA ASN A 104 -11.63 -41.52 12.39
C ASN A 104 -12.28 -42.82 11.92
N MET A 105 -13.61 -42.85 11.78
CA MET A 105 -14.28 -44.03 11.24
C MET A 105 -13.79 -44.28 9.81
N ARG A 106 -13.38 -45.53 9.55
CA ARG A 106 -12.97 -46.01 8.23
C ARG A 106 -13.97 -47.07 7.78
N PRO A 107 -14.22 -47.22 6.48
CA PRO A 107 -15.02 -48.32 5.97
C PRO A 107 -14.38 -49.66 6.35
N ASP A 108 -15.18 -50.59 6.88
CA ASP A 108 -14.71 -51.92 7.33
C ASP A 108 -14.18 -52.78 6.16
N ASP A 109 -14.55 -52.43 4.93
CA ASP A 109 -14.24 -53.17 3.70
C ASP A 109 -12.79 -52.94 3.20
N ILE A 110 -12.08 -51.95 3.76
CA ILE A 110 -10.74 -51.56 3.30
C ILE A 110 -9.70 -52.19 4.24
N PRO A 111 -8.78 -53.02 3.73
CA PRO A 111 -7.74 -53.62 4.56
C PRO A 111 -6.87 -52.53 5.19
N VAL A 112 -6.54 -52.70 6.48
CA VAL A 112 -5.80 -51.71 7.29
C VAL A 112 -4.44 -51.36 6.69
N ASP A 113 -3.87 -52.27 5.89
CA ASP A 113 -2.57 -52.12 5.24
C ASP A 113 -2.62 -51.29 3.94
N GLU A 114 -3.81 -51.02 3.40
CA GLU A 114 -3.98 -50.13 2.26
C GLU A 114 -4.25 -48.69 2.70
N GLY A 115 -3.19 -47.87 2.73
CA GLY A 115 -3.26 -46.43 3.04
C GLY A 115 -3.94 -45.56 1.96
N LYS A 116 -4.99 -46.07 1.30
CA LYS A 116 -5.70 -45.37 0.21
C LYS A 116 -6.81 -44.44 0.71
N TYR A 117 -7.32 -44.64 1.92
CA TYR A 117 -8.45 -43.87 2.45
C TYR A 117 -7.97 -42.65 3.24
N ILE A 118 -8.49 -41.48 2.91
CA ILE A 118 -8.27 -40.21 3.60
C ILE A 118 -9.56 -39.85 4.32
N THR A 119 -9.51 -39.59 5.63
CA THR A 119 -10.70 -39.16 6.38
C THR A 119 -11.03 -37.70 6.11
N ASP A 120 -12.27 -37.29 6.34
CA ASP A 120 -12.70 -35.89 6.16
C ASP A 120 -11.84 -34.93 7.02
N ASN A 121 -11.53 -35.32 8.26
CA ASN A 121 -10.67 -34.54 9.15
C ASN A 121 -9.23 -34.45 8.64
N GLU A 122 -8.65 -35.55 8.12
CA GLU A 122 -7.32 -35.53 7.48
C GLU A 122 -7.32 -34.60 6.26
N LEU A 123 -8.37 -34.63 5.44
CA LEU A 123 -8.53 -33.75 4.28
C LEU A 123 -8.59 -32.27 4.69
N ILE A 124 -9.39 -31.93 5.72
CA ILE A 124 -9.51 -30.56 6.23
C ILE A 124 -8.16 -30.05 6.74
N ILE A 125 -7.42 -30.87 7.48
CA ILE A 125 -6.08 -30.52 7.96
C ILE A 125 -5.13 -30.29 6.78
N MET A 126 -5.15 -31.16 5.77
CA MET A 126 -4.34 -30.99 4.55
C MET A 126 -4.67 -29.69 3.81
N ILE A 127 -5.96 -29.32 3.71
CA ILE A 127 -6.39 -28.06 3.11
C ILE A 127 -5.86 -26.87 3.93
N CYS A 128 -5.98 -26.90 5.25
CA CYS A 128 -5.49 -25.85 6.14
C CYS A 128 -3.96 -25.64 6.01
N VAL A 129 -3.20 -26.74 6.02
CA VAL A 129 -1.73 -26.70 5.87
C VAL A 129 -1.34 -26.21 4.46
N GLY A 130 -2.00 -26.74 3.43
CA GLY A 130 -1.78 -26.32 2.05
C GLY A 130 -2.04 -24.83 1.85
N TRP A 131 -3.14 -24.33 2.41
CA TRP A 131 -3.49 -22.91 2.37
C TRP A 131 -2.46 -22.04 3.09
N ALA A 132 -2.08 -22.42 4.32
CA ALA A 132 -1.07 -21.71 5.10
C ALA A 132 0.24 -21.58 4.34
N MET A 133 0.72 -22.65 3.70
CA MET A 133 1.97 -22.63 2.92
C MET A 133 1.83 -21.80 1.63
N LEU A 134 0.71 -21.93 0.92
CA LEU A 134 0.44 -21.22 -0.33
C LEU A 134 0.42 -19.70 -0.14
N LEU A 135 -0.10 -19.22 0.99
CA LEU A 135 -0.23 -17.79 1.29
C LEU A 135 1.11 -17.07 1.48
N ILE A 136 2.18 -17.78 1.87
CA ILE A 136 3.45 -17.15 2.27
C ILE A 136 4.01 -16.25 1.16
N ILE A 137 4.14 -16.78 -0.07
CA ILE A 137 4.77 -16.06 -1.18
C ILE A 137 3.91 -14.84 -1.61
N PRO A 138 2.60 -14.99 -1.91
CA PRO A 138 1.76 -13.87 -2.32
C PRO A 138 1.66 -12.77 -1.27
N VAL A 139 1.54 -13.13 0.01
CA VAL A 139 1.40 -12.14 1.10
C VAL A 139 2.70 -11.34 1.28
N VAL A 140 3.85 -12.01 1.25
CA VAL A 140 5.15 -11.33 1.35
C VAL A 140 5.37 -10.41 0.15
N PHE A 141 5.09 -10.91 -1.05
CA PHE A 141 5.25 -10.15 -2.30
C PHE A 141 4.36 -8.90 -2.35
N THR A 142 3.06 -9.06 -2.12
CA THR A 142 2.10 -7.95 -2.17
C THR A 142 2.31 -6.95 -1.03
N SER A 143 2.73 -7.40 0.15
CA SER A 143 3.09 -6.51 1.25
C SER A 143 4.32 -5.65 0.94
N TYR A 144 5.36 -6.26 0.35
CA TYR A 144 6.54 -5.53 -0.09
C TYR A 144 6.19 -4.45 -1.13
N LEU A 145 5.40 -4.83 -2.16
CA LEU A 145 4.92 -3.89 -3.17
C LEU A 145 4.04 -2.79 -2.57
N SER A 146 3.15 -3.13 -1.64
CA SER A 146 2.29 -2.17 -0.94
C SER A 146 3.13 -1.09 -0.25
N LYS A 147 4.20 -1.46 0.46
CA LYS A 147 5.11 -0.46 1.05
C LYS A 147 5.74 0.42 -0.02
N ARG A 148 6.23 -0.15 -1.11
CA ARG A 148 6.87 0.61 -2.19
C ARG A 148 5.89 1.59 -2.86
N CYS A 149 4.67 1.14 -3.17
CA CYS A 149 3.64 1.95 -3.81
C CYS A 149 3.05 3.03 -2.88
N LEU A 150 2.93 2.74 -1.58
CA LEU A 150 2.44 3.70 -0.58
C LEU A 150 3.51 4.70 -0.12
N MET A 151 4.79 4.30 -0.06
CA MET A 151 5.89 5.18 0.41
C MET A 151 6.49 6.06 -0.68
N LYS A 152 6.42 5.68 -1.97
CA LYS A 152 6.92 6.51 -3.08
C LYS A 152 6.30 7.92 -3.09
N GLU A 153 5.07 8.05 -2.59
CA GLU A 153 4.37 9.33 -2.47
C GLU A 153 4.86 10.19 -1.29
N LYS A 154 5.33 9.60 -0.18
CA LYS A 154 5.91 10.36 0.95
C LYS A 154 7.37 10.74 0.74
N GLN A 155 8.13 9.95 -0.02
CA GLN A 155 9.56 10.16 -0.19
C GLN A 155 9.94 11.03 -1.38
N GLY A 156 9.05 11.22 -2.36
CA GLY A 156 9.36 11.82 -3.65
C GLY A 156 10.22 13.10 -3.55
N HIS A 157 9.89 13.98 -2.60
CA HIS A 157 10.52 15.31 -2.49
C HIS A 157 10.94 15.67 -1.08
N LYS A 158 10.98 14.72 -0.13
CA LYS A 158 11.35 15.03 1.26
C LYS A 158 12.76 15.66 1.35
N TRP A 159 13.69 15.16 0.55
CA TRP A 159 15.05 15.69 0.46
C TRP A 159 15.10 17.14 -0.06
N ILE A 160 14.19 17.52 -0.97
CA ILE A 160 14.06 18.91 -1.44
C ILE A 160 13.45 19.77 -0.34
N ILE A 161 12.40 19.29 0.32
CA ILE A 161 11.75 20.00 1.42
C ILE A 161 12.75 20.25 2.55
N ASP A 162 13.57 19.26 2.91
CA ASP A 162 14.59 19.38 3.96
C ASP A 162 15.70 20.39 3.57
N SER A 163 16.08 20.47 2.29
CA SER A 163 17.00 21.52 1.78
C SER A 163 16.34 22.90 1.78
N ALA A 164 15.11 23.01 1.27
CA ALA A 164 14.35 24.25 1.26
C ALA A 164 14.10 24.80 2.66
N SER A 165 13.79 23.94 3.64
CA SER A 165 13.67 24.35 5.04
C SER A 165 14.97 24.89 5.62
N ARG A 166 16.14 24.46 5.14
CA ARG A 166 17.43 25.05 5.53
C ARG A 166 17.66 26.40 4.85
N ALA A 167 17.36 26.52 3.56
CA ALA A 167 17.52 27.77 2.81
C ALA A 167 16.66 28.92 3.37
N ILE A 168 15.48 28.58 3.90
CA ILE A 168 14.54 29.53 4.50
C ILE A 168 14.98 30.03 5.89
N GLN A 169 15.95 29.39 6.54
CA GLN A 169 16.46 29.85 7.84
C GLN A 169 17.21 31.20 7.76
N GLY A 170 17.32 31.79 6.57
CA GLY A 170 17.77 33.17 6.36
C GLY A 170 16.75 34.23 6.81
N ASN A 171 17.08 35.48 6.49
CA ASN A 171 16.34 36.66 6.92
C ASN A 171 15.09 36.88 6.04
N LEU A 172 14.02 36.11 6.27
CA LEU A 172 12.73 36.29 5.59
C LEU A 172 12.16 37.68 5.86
N GLN A 173 11.68 38.34 4.81
CA GLN A 173 10.96 39.59 4.95
C GLN A 173 9.63 39.40 5.70
N SER A 174 9.22 40.41 6.47
CA SER A 174 8.01 40.35 7.31
C SER A 174 6.70 40.31 6.52
N ASN A 175 6.73 40.66 5.23
CA ASN A 175 5.59 40.62 4.31
C ASN A 175 5.28 39.20 3.77
N VAL A 176 6.15 38.21 4.01
CA VAL A 176 5.97 36.82 3.55
C VAL A 176 4.97 36.08 4.44
N ARG A 177 3.84 35.67 3.88
CA ARG A 177 2.77 34.95 4.59
C ARG A 177 3.05 33.47 4.65
N ALA A 178 3.34 32.91 3.48
CA ALA A 178 3.66 31.50 3.30
C ALA A 178 4.54 31.31 2.07
N ILE A 179 5.37 30.26 2.10
CA ILE A 179 6.10 29.81 0.93
C ILE A 179 5.71 28.34 0.71
N ALA A 180 5.21 28.06 -0.49
CA ALA A 180 4.87 26.73 -0.97
C ALA A 180 5.95 26.20 -1.91
N ILE A 181 6.17 24.89 -1.85
CA ILE A 181 7.11 24.18 -2.71
C ILE A 181 6.39 23.06 -3.45
N GLY A 182 6.70 22.94 -4.73
CA GLY A 182 6.29 21.83 -5.57
C GLY A 182 7.48 21.32 -6.37
N TYR A 183 7.56 20.01 -6.57
CA TYR A 183 8.54 19.45 -7.48
C TYR A 183 7.88 18.41 -8.36
N ARG A 184 7.75 18.71 -9.64
CA ARG A 184 7.12 17.80 -10.62
C ARG A 184 7.87 17.85 -11.93
N TYR A 185 8.01 16.68 -12.56
CA TYR A 185 8.64 16.54 -13.89
C TYR A 185 10.02 17.22 -14.00
N ASN A 186 10.87 17.03 -12.99
CA ASN A 186 12.20 17.65 -12.91
C ASN A 186 12.18 19.19 -12.92
N ARG A 187 11.08 19.80 -12.44
CA ARG A 187 10.93 21.24 -12.29
C ARG A 187 10.58 21.55 -10.85
N LEU A 188 11.39 22.39 -10.22
CA LEU A 188 11.13 22.96 -8.90
C LEU A 188 10.25 24.20 -9.09
N THR A 189 9.13 24.26 -8.38
CA THR A 189 8.25 25.43 -8.32
C THR A 189 8.25 25.94 -6.89
N LEU A 190 8.69 27.18 -6.71
CA LEU A 190 8.61 27.92 -5.47
C LEU A 190 7.55 29.01 -5.63
N LYS A 191 6.58 29.02 -4.73
CA LYS A 191 5.52 30.02 -4.73
C LYS A 191 5.49 30.75 -3.40
N CYS A 192 5.75 32.04 -3.45
CA CYS A 192 5.74 32.94 -2.29
C CYS A 192 4.43 33.73 -2.27
N TYR A 193 3.72 33.64 -1.15
CA TYR A 193 2.51 34.40 -0.87
C TYR A 193 2.82 35.58 0.03
N LEU A 194 2.48 36.79 -0.42
CA LEU A 194 2.82 38.06 0.22
C LEU A 194 1.55 38.81 0.68
N ASP A 195 1.69 39.61 1.73
CA ASP A 195 0.66 40.57 2.20
C ASP A 195 0.60 41.84 1.34
N SER A 196 1.59 42.05 0.48
CA SER A 196 1.69 43.22 -0.38
C SER A 196 1.95 42.80 -1.82
N LEU A 197 1.77 43.74 -2.75
CA LEU A 197 2.19 43.56 -4.13
C LEU A 197 3.67 43.16 -4.19
N PRO A 198 4.05 42.17 -5.03
CA PRO A 198 5.43 41.70 -5.13
C PRO A 198 6.38 42.83 -5.55
N SER A 199 7.38 43.11 -4.72
CA SER A 199 8.48 43.98 -5.06
C SER A 199 9.61 43.22 -5.78
N GLU A 200 10.54 43.93 -6.40
CA GLU A 200 11.75 43.31 -6.95
C GLU A 200 12.61 42.65 -5.87
N GLN A 201 12.61 43.19 -4.64
CA GLN A 201 13.32 42.60 -3.50
C GLN A 201 12.71 41.25 -3.09
N ASP A 202 11.38 41.09 -3.20
CA ASP A 202 10.72 39.82 -2.90
C ASP A 202 11.08 38.73 -3.92
N LYS A 203 11.22 39.13 -5.19
CA LYS A 203 11.64 38.22 -6.26
C LYS A 203 13.10 37.82 -6.10
N GLU A 204 13.97 38.76 -5.74
CA GLU A 204 15.39 38.51 -5.47
C GLU A 204 15.56 37.55 -4.29
N MET A 205 14.85 37.79 -3.17
CA MET A 205 14.84 36.87 -2.02
C MET A 205 14.38 35.46 -2.41
N LEU A 206 13.34 35.32 -3.23
CA LEU A 206 12.86 34.00 -3.66
C LEU A 206 13.87 33.31 -4.60
N SER A 207 14.54 34.08 -5.45
CA SER A 207 15.62 33.61 -6.33
C SER A 207 16.84 33.14 -5.54
N ASP A 208 17.21 33.85 -4.47
CA ASP A 208 18.31 33.45 -3.58
C ASP A 208 18.00 32.11 -2.90
N ILE A 209 16.79 31.97 -2.35
CA ILE A 209 16.32 30.71 -1.76
C ILE A 209 16.34 29.58 -2.80
N ALA A 210 15.89 29.85 -4.02
CA ALA A 210 15.92 28.88 -5.11
C ALA A 210 17.37 28.47 -5.43
N GLY A 211 18.28 29.44 -5.52
CA GLY A 211 19.71 29.23 -5.77
C GLY A 211 20.37 28.35 -4.71
N GLU A 212 20.10 28.60 -3.43
CA GLU A 212 20.61 27.77 -2.34
C GLU A 212 20.11 26.32 -2.45
N ILE A 213 18.81 26.14 -2.72
CA ILE A 213 18.23 24.80 -2.90
C ILE A 213 18.87 24.08 -4.09
N ILE A 214 19.05 24.75 -5.23
CA ILE A 214 19.67 24.14 -6.42
C ILE A 214 21.13 23.77 -6.13
N SER A 215 21.85 24.61 -5.39
CA SER A 215 23.28 24.40 -5.08
C SER A 215 23.55 23.15 -4.24
N ASP A 216 22.56 22.72 -3.44
CA ASP A 216 22.63 21.48 -2.66
C ASP A 216 22.58 20.22 -3.53
N PHE A 217 22.21 20.33 -4.81
CA PHE A 217 21.97 19.18 -5.69
C PHE A 217 22.77 19.23 -7.00
N PRO A 218 23.11 18.06 -7.54
CA PRO A 218 23.66 17.95 -8.89
C PRO A 218 22.73 18.60 -9.93
N PRO A 219 23.27 19.28 -10.96
CA PRO A 219 22.48 20.04 -11.95
C PRO A 219 21.54 19.16 -12.81
N ASP A 220 21.78 17.85 -12.89
CA ASP A 220 20.92 16.87 -13.53
C ASP A 220 19.63 16.59 -12.75
N LYS A 221 19.63 16.83 -11.43
CA LYS A 221 18.44 16.63 -10.59
C LYS A 221 17.45 17.77 -10.71
N ILE A 222 17.87 19.04 -10.65
CA ILE A 222 16.95 20.20 -10.71
C ILE A 222 17.30 21.07 -11.92
N PRO A 223 16.93 20.67 -13.14
CA PRO A 223 17.30 21.40 -14.35
C PRO A 223 16.49 22.67 -14.58
N ARG A 224 15.34 22.84 -13.93
CA ARG A 224 14.45 23.99 -14.12
C ARG A 224 13.81 24.43 -12.81
N THR A 225 13.84 25.74 -12.57
CA THR A 225 13.15 26.38 -11.45
C THR A 225 12.07 27.33 -11.95
N THR A 226 11.07 27.57 -11.11
CA THR A 226 9.99 28.53 -11.38
C THR A 226 9.61 29.18 -10.09
N GLU A 227 9.81 30.48 -10.06
CA GLU A 227 9.61 31.33 -8.91
C GLU A 227 8.38 32.19 -9.19
N ILE A 228 7.42 32.15 -8.28
CA ILE A 228 6.16 32.88 -8.39
C ILE A 228 5.96 33.65 -7.09
N CYS A 229 5.97 34.97 -7.16
CA CYS A 229 5.54 35.84 -6.06
C CYS A 229 4.14 36.35 -6.34
N GLU A 230 3.21 36.11 -5.43
CA GLU A 230 1.81 36.50 -5.57
C GLU A 230 1.33 37.19 -4.30
N PHE A 231 0.70 38.35 -4.47
CA PHE A 231 -0.08 38.98 -3.41
C PHE A 231 -1.36 38.18 -3.20
N SER A 232 -1.64 37.81 -1.95
CA SER A 232 -2.84 37.07 -1.63
C SER A 232 -3.42 37.53 -0.29
N ASN A 233 -4.74 37.65 -0.23
CA ASN A 233 -5.50 37.98 0.97
C ASN A 233 -6.39 36.81 1.46
N VAL A 234 -6.36 35.67 0.78
CA VAL A 234 -7.14 34.48 1.19
C VAL A 234 -6.48 33.77 2.38
N PRO A 235 -7.26 33.03 3.19
CA PRO A 235 -6.72 32.27 4.31
C PRO A 235 -5.81 31.13 3.85
N ILE A 236 -4.85 30.73 4.69
CA ILE A 236 -3.84 29.69 4.36
C ILE A 236 -4.47 28.37 3.92
N SER A 237 -5.63 28.01 4.47
CA SER A 237 -6.37 26.80 4.10
C SER A 237 -6.81 26.76 2.63
N GLU A 238 -6.94 27.92 1.99
CA GLU A 238 -7.35 28.08 0.60
C GLU A 238 -6.17 28.32 -0.36
N LEU A 239 -4.96 28.54 0.17
CA LEU A 239 -3.76 28.72 -0.63
C LEU A 239 -3.32 27.40 -1.28
N ASP A 240 -2.82 27.48 -2.51
CA ASP A 240 -2.25 26.33 -3.20
C ASP A 240 -0.89 25.97 -2.57
N LYS A 241 -0.91 24.88 -1.80
CA LYS A 241 0.30 24.34 -1.17
C LYS A 241 1.25 23.67 -2.15
N LEU A 242 0.90 23.53 -3.43
CA LEU A 242 1.60 22.70 -4.40
C LEU A 242 1.75 21.26 -3.85
N ASP A 243 2.95 20.89 -3.42
CA ASP A 243 3.19 19.62 -2.72
C ASP A 243 3.29 19.83 -1.18
N SER A 244 3.87 20.94 -0.70
CA SER A 244 3.92 21.28 0.73
C SER A 244 4.19 22.77 1.00
N PHE A 245 3.84 23.25 2.21
CA PHE A 245 4.32 24.55 2.71
C PHE A 245 5.65 24.37 3.45
N ILE A 246 6.64 25.16 3.06
CA ILE A 246 7.98 25.19 3.66
C ILE A 246 8.08 26.28 4.74
N TYR A 247 7.26 27.33 4.62
CA TYR A 247 7.12 28.38 5.63
C TYR A 247 5.66 28.81 5.73
N ILE A 248 5.21 29.03 6.97
CA ILE A 248 3.94 29.66 7.31
C ILE A 248 4.22 30.59 8.47
N ARG A 249 3.82 31.87 8.34
CA ARG A 249 3.97 32.85 9.41
C ARG A 249 3.19 32.42 10.64
N THR A 250 3.81 32.51 11.81
CA THR A 250 3.29 31.98 13.09
C THR A 250 1.88 32.49 13.45
N ASN A 251 1.52 33.70 13.02
CA ASN A 251 0.21 34.31 13.28
C ASN A 251 -0.93 33.77 12.38
N GLU A 252 -0.60 32.95 11.38
CA GLU A 252 -1.56 32.41 10.41
C GLU A 252 -1.73 30.87 10.51
N ARG A 253 -1.12 30.24 11.53
CA ARG A 253 -1.19 28.78 11.77
C ARG A 253 -2.51 28.31 12.39
#